data_AF-A0A7V9GHF2-F1
#
_entry.id   AF-A0A7V9GHF2-F1
#
_cell.length_a   1.000
_cell.length_b   1.000
_cell.length_c   1.000
_cell.angle_alpha   90.00
_cell.angle_beta   90.00
_cell.angle_gamma   90.00
#
_symmetry.space_group_name_H-M   'P 1'
#
loop_
_entity.id
_entity.type
_entity.pdbx_description
1 polymer ?
#
loop_
_entity_poly.entity_id
_entity_poly.type
_entity_poly.pdbx_seq_one_letter_code
_entity_poly.pdbx_strand_id
1 'polypeptide(L)'
;ANRGPWVDCAALGHDVVGPHVRGMGAPHGGAPAQSFDGWARWSGSSFAAPHVAGRIAAAIAAGTGSARVAAATVLASGQPLPAGSGLGVRVR
;
A
#
# COMPACT_ATOMS: atom_id res chain seq x y z
N ALA A 1 4.94 6.49 9.33
CA ALA A 1 5.52 6.53 7.97
C ALA A 1 6.50 7.70 7.89
N ASN A 2 7.61 7.54 7.17
CA ASN A 2 8.57 8.61 6.93
C ASN A 2 7.98 9.68 6.00
N ARG A 3 8.53 10.90 6.01
CA ARG A 3 8.06 12.06 5.25
C ARG A 3 9.25 12.76 4.61
N GLY A 4 9.06 13.30 3.41
CA GLY A 4 10.11 14.04 2.72
C GLY A 4 9.79 14.30 1.25
N PRO A 5 10.62 15.11 0.56
CA PRO A 5 10.41 15.46 -0.85
C PRO A 5 10.49 14.26 -1.82
N TRP A 6 10.99 13.10 -1.36
CA TRP A 6 11.05 11.85 -2.12
C TRP A 6 9.76 11.01 -2.03
N VAL A 7 8.73 11.49 -1.33
CA VAL A 7 7.44 10.79 -1.19
C VAL A 7 6.42 11.43 -2.14
N ASP A 8 6.11 10.73 -3.23
CA ASP A 8 5.15 11.22 -4.24
C ASP A 8 3.68 11.05 -3.82
N CYS A 9 3.38 10.00 -3.04
CA CYS A 9 2.01 9.70 -2.63
C CYS A 9 1.89 8.88 -1.35
N ALA A 10 0.67 8.82 -0.85
CA ALA A 10 0.23 7.95 0.24
C ALA A 10 -1.04 7.18 -0.15
N ALA A 11 -1.21 6.00 0.43
CA ALA A 11 -2.41 5.17 0.31
C ALA A 11 -2.76 4.55 1.68
N LEU A 12 -3.84 3.77 1.74
CA LEU A 12 -4.22 3.01 2.94
C LEU A 12 -3.10 2.06 3.34
N GLY A 13 -2.57 2.22 4.54
CA GLY A 13 -1.52 1.35 5.09
C GLY A 13 -1.68 1.10 6.58
N HIS A 14 -2.87 1.34 7.13
CA HIS A 14 -3.21 1.03 8.51
C HIS A 14 -4.44 0.16 8.50
N ASP A 15 -4.44 -0.91 9.29
CA ASP A 15 -5.58 -1.83 9.39
C ASP A 15 -6.03 -2.44 8.04
N VAL A 16 -5.08 -2.64 7.13
CA VAL A 16 -5.35 -3.25 5.82
C VAL A 16 -5.59 -4.74 6.02
N VAL A 17 -6.79 -5.22 5.69
CA VAL A 17 -7.09 -6.66 5.74
C VAL A 17 -6.47 -7.34 4.54
N GLY A 18 -5.66 -8.37 4.78
CA GLY A 18 -5.01 -9.11 3.71
C GLY A 18 -4.64 -10.54 4.11
N PRO A 19 -4.19 -11.34 3.13
CA PRO A 19 -3.82 -12.73 3.37
C PRO A 19 -2.75 -12.86 4.46
N HIS A 20 -2.86 -13.94 5.22
CA HIS A 20 -1.88 -14.40 6.18
C HIS A 20 -1.70 -15.91 6.02
N VAL A 21 -0.68 -16.47 6.67
CA VAL A 21 -0.48 -17.93 6.68
C VAL A 21 -1.66 -18.60 7.41
N ARG A 22 -2.02 -19.81 6.97
CA ARG A 22 -3.02 -20.66 7.66
C ARG A 22 -2.34 -21.73 8.49
N GLY A 23 -2.97 -22.09 9.60
CA GLY A 23 -2.55 -23.20 10.45
C GLY A 23 -1.89 -22.75 11.76
N MET A 24 -1.27 -23.70 12.45
CA MET A 24 -0.61 -23.45 13.74
C MET A 24 0.77 -22.81 13.52
N GLY A 25 1.03 -21.71 14.20
CA GLY A 25 2.34 -21.07 14.20
C GLY A 25 2.60 -20.26 15.46
N ALA A 26 3.86 -20.23 15.89
CA ALA A 26 4.31 -19.32 16.94
C ALA A 26 4.56 -17.93 16.34
N PRO A 27 3.95 -16.86 16.87
CA PRO A 27 4.30 -15.51 16.48
C PRO A 27 5.77 -15.22 16.76
N HIS A 28 6.36 -14.32 15.98
CA HIS A 28 7.70 -13.82 16.27
C HIS A 28 7.74 -13.20 17.69
N GLY A 29 8.85 -13.38 18.41
CA GLY A 29 9.00 -12.88 19.79
C GLY A 29 8.65 -13.89 20.88
N GLY A 30 8.55 -15.19 20.54
CA GLY A 30 8.43 -16.26 21.54
C GLY A 30 7.04 -16.42 22.14
N ALA A 31 6.02 -15.83 21.53
CA ALA A 31 4.64 -16.03 21.94
C ALA A 31 4.20 -17.49 21.68
N PRO A 32 3.24 -18.03 22.46
CA PRO A 32 2.70 -19.36 22.24
C PRO A 32 2.15 -19.55 20.83
N ALA A 33 2.23 -20.77 20.32
CA ALA A 33 1.63 -21.11 19.03
C ALA A 33 0.13 -20.88 19.06
N GLN A 34 -0.39 -20.25 18.00
CA GLN A 34 -1.81 -20.01 17.80
C GLN A 34 -2.24 -20.46 16.41
N SER A 35 -3.54 -20.67 16.25
CA SER A 35 -4.14 -20.98 14.96
C SER A 35 -4.39 -19.70 14.17
N PHE A 36 -3.95 -19.68 12.92
CA PHE A 36 -4.22 -18.61 11.97
C PHE A 36 -5.20 -19.08 10.89
N ASP A 37 -6.24 -18.27 10.63
CA ASP A 37 -7.31 -18.57 9.67
C ASP A 37 -7.00 -18.11 8.23
N GLY A 38 -5.83 -17.50 8.03
CA GLY A 38 -5.34 -17.05 6.74
C GLY A 38 -5.60 -15.58 6.43
N TRP A 39 -6.05 -14.80 7.41
CA TRP A 39 -6.20 -13.35 7.29
C TRP A 39 -5.55 -12.62 8.46
N ALA A 40 -5.12 -11.39 8.21
CA ALA A 40 -4.61 -10.50 9.25
C ALA A 40 -4.94 -9.04 8.90
N ARG A 41 -4.89 -8.17 9.92
CA ARG A 41 -4.86 -6.72 9.76
C ARG A 41 -3.41 -6.26 9.75
N TRP A 42 -3.05 -5.56 8.70
CA TRP A 42 -1.69 -5.13 8.44
C TRP A 42 -1.56 -3.61 8.53
N SER A 43 -0.49 -3.17 9.20
CA SER A 43 -0.16 -1.76 9.34
C SER A 43 1.30 -1.52 8.96
N GLY A 44 1.54 -0.59 8.04
CA GLY A 44 2.85 -0.22 7.52
C GLY A 44 2.76 0.37 6.11
N SER A 45 3.72 1.21 5.74
CA SER A 45 3.81 1.73 4.36
C SER A 45 4.03 0.61 3.33
N SER A 46 4.61 -0.52 3.74
CA SER A 46 4.71 -1.73 2.93
C SER A 46 3.34 -2.27 2.48
N PHE A 47 2.27 -1.98 3.22
CA PHE A 47 0.90 -2.33 2.86
C PHE A 47 0.18 -1.21 2.10
N ALA A 48 0.66 0.03 2.17
CA ALA A 48 0.21 1.11 1.29
C ALA A 48 0.74 0.99 -0.15
N ALA A 49 2.00 0.58 -0.32
CA ALA A 49 2.64 0.41 -1.62
C ALA A 49 1.86 -0.48 -2.62
N PRO A 50 1.36 -1.69 -2.25
CA PRO A 50 0.63 -2.54 -3.17
C PRO A 50 -0.71 -1.94 -3.64
N HIS A 51 -1.36 -1.08 -2.85
CA HIS A 51 -2.55 -0.35 -3.34
C HIS A 51 -2.20 0.54 -4.53
N VAL A 52 -1.08 1.26 -4.47
CA VAL A 52 -0.60 2.11 -5.58
C VAL A 52 -0.16 1.24 -6.76
N ALA A 53 0.60 0.18 -6.51
CA ALA A 53 1.05 -0.74 -7.56
C ALA A 53 -0.13 -1.37 -8.33
N GLY A 54 -1.19 -1.78 -7.62
CA GLY A 54 -2.40 -2.33 -8.25
C GLY A 54 -3.12 -1.31 -9.14
N ARG A 55 -3.18 -0.03 -8.73
CA ARG A 55 -3.76 1.05 -9.56
C ARG A 55 -2.94 1.29 -10.83
N ILE A 56 -1.60 1.28 -10.71
CA ILE A 56 -0.70 1.41 -11.86
C ILE A 56 -0.90 0.22 -12.81
N ALA A 57 -0.95 -1.00 -12.28
CA ALA A 57 -1.20 -2.21 -13.08
C ALA A 57 -2.56 -2.14 -13.80
N ALA A 58 -3.62 -1.68 -13.12
CA ALA A 58 -4.93 -1.48 -13.73
C ALA A 58 -4.89 -0.44 -14.86
N ALA A 59 -4.18 0.67 -14.67
CA ALA A 59 -4.01 1.68 -15.71
C ALA A 59 -3.22 1.14 -16.92
N ILE A 60 -2.19 0.31 -16.68
CA ILE A 60 -1.46 -0.39 -17.76
C ILE A 60 -2.41 -1.32 -18.52
N ALA A 61 -3.19 -2.14 -17.80
CA ALA A 61 -4.16 -3.04 -18.40
C ALA A 61 -5.25 -2.30 -19.21
N ALA A 62 -5.58 -1.06 -18.83
CA ALA A 62 -6.50 -0.20 -19.56
C ALA A 62 -5.88 0.49 -20.80
N GLY A 63 -4.60 0.23 -21.12
CA GLY A 63 -3.98 0.68 -22.36
C GLY A 63 -3.23 2.02 -22.29
N THR A 64 -2.80 2.47 -21.11
CA THR A 64 -1.92 3.66 -20.98
C THR A 64 -0.55 3.53 -21.67
N GLY A 65 -0.22 2.35 -22.21
CA GLY A 65 0.98 2.08 -22.99
C GLY A 65 2.16 1.69 -22.12
N SER A 66 2.74 2.64 -21.38
CA SER A 66 3.94 2.39 -20.56
C SER A 66 3.68 2.49 -19.05
N ALA A 67 4.47 1.77 -18.26
CA ALA A 67 4.41 1.82 -16.80
C ALA A 67 4.66 3.24 -16.25
N ARG A 68 5.54 4.02 -16.90
CA ARG A 68 5.82 5.41 -16.50
C ARG A 68 4.60 6.30 -16.69
N VAL A 69 3.92 6.19 -17.83
CA VAL A 69 2.69 6.95 -18.11
C VAL A 69 1.59 6.54 -17.16
N ALA A 70 1.40 5.23 -16.93
CA ALA A 70 0.44 4.72 -15.95
C ALA A 70 0.69 5.28 -14.55
N ALA A 71 1.94 5.29 -14.08
CA ALA A 71 2.31 5.85 -12.78
C ALA A 71 1.99 7.35 -12.70
N ALA A 72 2.39 8.12 -13.71
CA ALA A 72 2.09 9.56 -13.76
C ALA A 72 0.58 9.84 -13.75
N THR A 73 -0.21 9.07 -14.50
CA THR A 73 -1.67 9.19 -14.53
C THR A 73 -2.29 8.90 -13.17
N VAL A 74 -1.86 7.83 -12.49
CA VAL A 74 -2.35 7.48 -11.14
C VAL A 74 -2.03 8.60 -10.15
N LEU A 75 -0.80 9.11 -10.14
CA LEU A 75 -0.39 10.21 -9.26
C LEU A 75 -1.17 11.51 -9.56
N ALA A 76 -1.34 11.86 -10.83
CA ALA A 76 -2.08 13.06 -11.23
C ALA A 76 -3.57 13.00 -10.83
N SER A 77 -4.14 11.79 -10.74
CA SER A 77 -5.52 11.59 -10.27
C SER A 77 -5.68 11.59 -8.74
N GLY A 78 -4.56 11.57 -8.01
CA GLY A 78 -4.55 11.53 -6.55
C GLY A 78 -5.09 12.81 -5.91
N GLN A 79 -5.67 12.68 -4.72
CA GLN A 79 -6.18 13.83 -3.96
C GLN A 79 -5.03 14.54 -3.24
N PRO A 80 -4.79 15.85 -3.45
CA PRO A 80 -3.72 16.55 -2.75
C PRO A 80 -3.86 16.43 -1.23
N LEU A 81 -2.76 16.12 -0.55
CA LEU A 81 -2.67 16.20 0.91
C LEU A 81 -2.19 17.60 1.32
N PRO A 82 -2.38 18.01 2.59
CA PRO A 82 -1.97 19.32 3.06
C PRO A 82 -0.51 19.64 2.67
N ALA A 83 -0.29 20.85 2.16
CA ALA A 83 1.05 21.35 1.85
C ALA A 83 1.93 21.27 3.11
N GLY A 84 3.20 20.89 2.94
CA GLY A 84 4.14 20.68 4.06
C GLY A 84 4.01 19.33 4.77
N SER A 85 3.02 18.49 4.43
CA SER A 85 2.90 17.14 5.02
C SER A 85 4.01 16.18 4.60
N GLY A 86 4.72 16.47 3.51
CA GLY A 86 5.76 15.60 2.93
C GLY A 86 5.23 14.25 2.46
N LEU A 87 3.97 14.20 2.02
CA LEU A 87 3.27 12.97 1.58
C LEU A 87 2.74 13.02 0.13
N GLY A 88 2.86 14.15 -0.56
CA GLY A 88 2.35 14.32 -1.92
C GLY A 88 0.83 14.17 -2.02
N VAL A 89 0.36 13.24 -2.83
CA VAL A 89 -1.08 12.99 -3.07
C VAL A 89 -1.58 11.72 -2.39
N ARG A 90 -2.87 11.65 -2.08
CA ARG A 90 -3.55 10.43 -1.63
C ARG A 90 -4.12 9.67 -2.82
N VAL A 91 -3.62 8.47 -3.04
CA VAL A 91 -4.16 7.49 -3.99
C VAL A 91 -5.19 6.61 -3.26
N ARG A 92 -6.35 6.39 -3.87
CA ARG A 92 -7.41 5.51 -3.37
C ARG A 92 -7.68 4.42 -4.39
#